data_AF-A0A849U2I5-F1
#
_entry.id   AF-A0A849U2I5-F1
#
_cell.length_a   1.000
_cell.length_b   1.000
_cell.length_c   1.000
_cell.angle_alpha   90.00
_cell.angle_beta   90.00
_cell.angle_gamma   90.00
#
_symmetry.space_group_name_H-M   'P 1'
#
loop_
_entity.id
_entity.type
_entity.pdbx_description
1 polymer ?
#
loop_
_entity_poly.entity_id
_entity_poly.type
_entity_poly.pdbx_seq_one_letter_code
_entity_poly.pdbx_strand_id
1 'polypeptide(L)'
;MTNVISIPSDDEDGAIAALETLATKFTSGVDALADTQYHPQIQFAFQIKNGPKRNEKKFFDRLVTESWSRAVPSLRKLILCYLDQIHGGEDGMPWHRCSPAIRAFVLLDPSPRDVWKLWIKKGDAEHDSYPVDKLYDEYMRGRSYGSLDDFAFCALMTLHRVNGGGDEEEELYCDSRGLIAVAERMNIEPKQFSEIVVAAFIDAFGEFASSDKGMIGSVEGVLLKALRNGNPYAKEVGRHFAQRLGV
;
A
#
# COMPACT_ATOMS: atom_id res chain seq x y z
N MET A 1 7.49 -7.05 -23.84
CA MET A 1 8.93 -7.17 -23.61
C MET A 1 9.15 -7.62 -22.18
N THR A 2 9.94 -8.68 -21.96
CA THR A 2 10.30 -9.13 -20.60
C THR A 2 11.73 -8.70 -20.29
N ASN A 3 11.91 -7.90 -19.26
CA ASN A 3 13.21 -7.47 -18.76
C ASN A 3 13.87 -8.62 -17.98
N VAL A 4 15.04 -9.07 -18.43
CA VAL A 4 15.78 -10.15 -17.75
C VAL A 4 16.85 -9.56 -16.84
N ILE A 5 16.79 -9.87 -15.55
CA ILE A 5 17.77 -9.49 -14.53
C ILE A 5 18.64 -10.70 -14.21
N SER A 6 19.95 -10.57 -14.35
CA SER A 6 20.89 -11.63 -14.00
C SER A 6 21.07 -11.71 -12.48
N ILE A 7 21.02 -12.93 -11.94
CA ILE A 7 21.34 -13.24 -10.54
C ILE A 7 22.68 -13.99 -10.53
N PRO A 8 23.73 -13.50 -9.86
CA PRO A 8 25.06 -14.10 -9.90
C PRO A 8 25.15 -15.46 -9.16
N SER A 9 24.33 -15.67 -8.13
CA SER A 9 24.29 -16.85 -7.28
C SER A 9 22.87 -17.12 -6.78
N ASP A 10 22.53 -18.36 -6.40
CA ASP A 10 21.17 -18.71 -5.99
C ASP A 10 20.91 -18.55 -4.48
N ASP A 11 21.45 -17.49 -3.89
CA ASP A 11 21.45 -17.15 -2.47
C ASP A 11 21.04 -15.69 -2.21
N GLU A 12 21.07 -15.26 -0.95
CA GLU A 12 20.67 -13.91 -0.54
C GLU A 12 21.57 -12.82 -1.16
N ASP A 13 22.87 -13.06 -1.32
CA ASP A 13 23.80 -12.12 -1.95
C ASP A 13 23.48 -11.93 -3.44
N GLY A 14 23.13 -13.03 -4.12
CA GLY A 14 22.64 -12.97 -5.50
C GLY A 14 21.34 -12.19 -5.62
N ALA A 15 20.41 -12.35 -4.66
CA ALA A 15 19.18 -11.58 -4.63
C ALA A 15 19.44 -10.08 -4.40
N ILE A 16 20.32 -9.72 -3.46
CA ILE A 16 20.73 -8.33 -3.21
C ILE A 16 21.27 -7.68 -4.50
N ALA A 17 22.21 -8.34 -5.18
CA ALA A 17 22.78 -7.82 -6.43
C ALA A 17 21.71 -7.63 -7.53
N ALA A 18 20.75 -8.56 -7.62
CA ALA A 18 19.64 -8.46 -8.58
C ALA A 18 18.70 -7.29 -8.26
N LEU A 19 18.36 -7.08 -6.98
CA LEU A 19 17.55 -5.94 -6.51
C LEU A 19 18.24 -4.61 -6.81
N GLU A 20 19.54 -4.50 -6.58
CA GLU A 20 20.32 -3.28 -6.85
C GLU A 20 20.43 -2.96 -8.35
N THR A 21 20.63 -3.99 -9.17
CA THR A 21 20.60 -3.87 -10.63
C THR A 21 19.24 -3.36 -11.09
N LEU A 22 18.17 -3.92 -10.53
CA LEU A 22 16.81 -3.52 -10.90
C LEU A 22 16.48 -2.10 -10.42
N ALA A 23 16.89 -1.72 -9.21
CA ALA A 23 16.73 -0.35 -8.70
C ALA A 23 17.43 0.67 -9.61
N THR A 24 18.64 0.35 -10.08
CA THR A 24 19.38 1.19 -11.04
C THR A 24 18.64 1.33 -12.36
N LYS A 25 18.00 0.26 -12.85
CA LYS A 25 17.16 0.34 -14.06
C LYS A 25 15.98 1.29 -13.87
N PHE A 26 15.33 1.29 -12.70
CA PHE A 26 14.25 2.25 -12.44
C PHE A 26 14.73 3.69 -12.41
N THR A 27 15.93 3.98 -11.90
CA THR A 27 16.44 5.37 -11.93
C THR A 27 16.59 5.96 -13.33
N SER A 28 16.60 5.14 -14.38
CA SER A 28 16.61 5.58 -15.77
C SER A 28 15.21 5.87 -16.34
N GLY A 29 14.16 5.76 -15.52
CA GLY A 29 12.77 5.94 -15.90
C GLY A 29 12.02 4.62 -16.09
N VAL A 30 10.78 4.58 -15.60
CA VAL A 30 9.88 3.42 -15.72
C VAL A 30 9.42 3.20 -17.16
N ASP A 31 9.22 4.27 -17.92
CA ASP A 31 8.74 4.21 -19.31
C ASP A 31 9.70 3.45 -20.23
N ALA A 32 11.00 3.55 -19.97
CA ALA A 32 12.02 2.84 -20.74
C ALA A 32 11.97 1.31 -20.56
N LEU A 33 11.27 0.83 -19.52
CA LEU A 33 11.12 -0.59 -19.20
C LEU A 33 9.75 -1.14 -19.59
N ALA A 34 8.81 -0.27 -19.94
CA ALA A 34 7.44 -0.62 -20.27
C ALA A 34 7.28 -0.99 -21.76
N ASP A 35 6.40 -1.95 -22.02
CA ASP A 35 6.20 -2.49 -23.38
C ASP A 35 5.21 -1.70 -24.24
N THR A 36 4.37 -0.83 -23.64
CA THR A 36 3.35 -0.07 -24.39
C THR A 36 3.08 1.31 -23.80
N GLN A 37 2.63 2.23 -24.65
CA GLN A 37 2.33 3.62 -24.29
C GLN A 37 0.95 3.79 -23.60
N TYR A 38 0.01 2.88 -23.82
CA TYR A 38 -1.38 3.04 -23.35
C TYR A 38 -1.71 2.21 -22.08
N HIS A 39 -0.96 1.15 -21.81
CA HIS A 39 -1.04 0.38 -20.57
C HIS A 39 0.34 -0.20 -20.25
N PRO A 40 1.29 0.63 -19.77
CA PRO A 40 2.65 0.19 -19.55
C PRO A 40 2.65 -1.01 -18.60
N GLN A 41 3.09 -2.16 -19.11
CA GLN A 41 3.35 -3.35 -18.32
C GLN A 41 4.86 -3.50 -18.20
N ILE A 42 5.31 -3.63 -16.96
CA ILE A 42 6.70 -3.94 -16.68
C ILE A 42 6.74 -5.39 -16.22
N GLN A 43 7.42 -6.24 -16.99
CA GLN A 43 7.57 -7.65 -16.65
C GLN A 43 9.05 -7.97 -16.42
N PHE A 44 9.34 -8.56 -15.27
CA PHE A 44 10.68 -9.04 -14.95
C PHE A 44 10.76 -10.56 -14.92
N ALA A 45 11.90 -11.05 -15.39
CA ALA A 45 12.33 -12.40 -15.11
C ALA A 45 13.76 -12.38 -14.59
N PHE A 46 14.07 -13.33 -13.73
CA PHE A 46 15.31 -13.39 -13.01
C PHE A 46 16.08 -14.65 -13.43
N GLN A 47 17.27 -14.45 -13.99
CA GLN A 47 18.09 -15.53 -14.55
C GLN A 47 19.27 -15.81 -13.62
N ILE A 48 19.26 -16.95 -12.95
CA ILE A 48 20.41 -17.42 -12.15
C ILE A 48 21.54 -17.81 -13.08
N LYS A 49 22.77 -17.39 -12.77
CA LYS A 49 23.98 -17.78 -13.50
C LYS A 49 24.09 -19.29 -13.52
N ASN A 50 24.08 -19.88 -14.72
CA ASN A 50 24.07 -21.33 -14.95
C ASN A 50 22.89 -22.08 -14.30
N GLY A 51 21.81 -21.38 -13.96
CA GLY A 51 20.65 -21.93 -13.26
C GLY A 51 19.32 -21.65 -13.95
N PRO A 52 18.18 -21.98 -13.30
CA PRO A 52 16.87 -21.78 -13.88
C PRO A 52 16.47 -20.30 -13.94
N LYS A 53 15.57 -19.98 -14.88
CA LYS A 53 14.88 -18.70 -14.95
C LYS A 53 13.67 -18.70 -14.01
N ARG A 54 13.52 -17.65 -13.21
CA ARG A 54 12.36 -17.41 -12.32
C ARG A 54 11.55 -16.23 -12.85
N ASN A 55 10.24 -16.29 -12.68
CA ASN A 55 9.41 -15.10 -12.85
C ASN A 55 9.46 -14.24 -11.58
N GLU A 56 8.92 -13.03 -11.66
CA GLU A 56 8.89 -12.07 -10.57
C GLU A 56 8.31 -12.66 -9.27
N LYS A 57 7.12 -13.27 -9.35
CA LYS A 57 6.48 -13.89 -8.19
C LYS A 57 7.39 -14.92 -7.49
N LYS A 58 7.98 -15.86 -8.24
CA LYS A 58 8.87 -16.89 -7.67
C LYS A 58 10.13 -16.32 -7.06
N PHE A 59 10.66 -15.22 -7.61
CA PHE A 59 11.82 -14.55 -7.05
C PHE A 59 11.48 -13.93 -5.68
N PHE A 60 10.47 -13.08 -5.62
CA PHE A 60 10.09 -12.38 -4.39
C PHE A 60 9.46 -13.28 -3.31
N ASP A 61 8.70 -14.31 -3.70
CA ASP A 61 8.19 -15.30 -2.73
C ASP A 61 9.32 -16.04 -2.01
N ARG A 62 10.46 -16.24 -2.68
CA ARG A 62 11.61 -16.88 -2.05
C ARG A 62 12.27 -15.98 -1.02
N LEU A 63 12.38 -14.67 -1.28
CA LEU A 63 12.90 -13.72 -0.28
C LEU A 63 12.11 -13.83 1.03
N VAL A 64 10.78 -13.92 0.93
CA VAL A 64 9.88 -14.09 2.09
C VAL A 64 10.06 -15.47 2.73
N THR A 65 10.01 -16.54 1.93
CA THR A 65 10.08 -17.93 2.43
C THR A 65 11.38 -18.22 3.18
N GLU A 66 12.50 -17.71 2.67
CA GLU A 66 13.83 -17.89 3.26
C GLU A 66 14.15 -16.84 4.33
N SER A 67 13.25 -15.89 4.58
CA SER A 67 13.44 -14.78 5.54
C SER A 67 14.74 -13.99 5.32
N TRP A 68 15.03 -13.66 4.07
CA TRP A 68 16.23 -12.92 3.65
C TRP A 68 16.19 -11.44 4.07
N SER A 69 16.36 -11.21 5.36
CA SER A 69 16.28 -9.90 6.01
C SER A 69 17.40 -8.93 5.60
N ARG A 70 18.57 -9.42 5.14
CA ARG A 70 19.64 -8.54 4.63
C ARG A 70 19.31 -7.95 3.27
N ALA A 71 18.35 -8.54 2.53
CA ALA A 71 17.87 -7.98 1.28
C ALA A 71 16.94 -6.76 1.46
N VAL A 72 16.44 -6.51 2.67
CA VAL A 72 15.47 -5.45 2.97
C VAL A 72 15.94 -4.04 2.55
N PRO A 73 17.19 -3.59 2.80
CA PRO A 73 17.65 -2.28 2.33
C PRO A 73 17.62 -2.14 0.81
N SER A 74 18.07 -3.16 0.07
CA SER A 74 18.05 -3.16 -1.40
C SER A 74 16.63 -3.23 -1.95
N LEU A 75 15.73 -3.92 -1.25
CA LEU A 75 14.31 -3.98 -1.58
C LEU A 75 13.59 -2.65 -1.33
N ARG A 76 13.88 -1.96 -0.21
CA ARG A 76 13.41 -0.60 0.06
C ARG A 76 13.89 0.35 -1.04
N LYS A 77 15.19 0.31 -1.37
CA LYS A 77 15.77 1.12 -2.44
C LYS A 77 15.07 0.87 -3.77
N LEU A 78 14.86 -0.39 -4.14
CA LEU A 78 14.13 -0.76 -5.36
C LEU A 78 12.75 -0.10 -5.43
N ILE A 79 11.96 -0.23 -4.37
CA ILE A 79 10.59 0.30 -4.33
C ILE A 79 10.60 1.83 -4.36
N LEU A 80 11.49 2.49 -3.63
CA LEU A 80 11.59 3.95 -3.66
C LEU A 80 12.03 4.47 -5.03
N CYS A 81 13.00 3.82 -5.69
CA CYS A 81 13.39 4.17 -7.05
C CYS A 81 12.23 3.98 -8.04
N TYR A 82 11.39 2.96 -7.86
CA TYR A 82 10.18 2.79 -8.67
C TYR A 82 9.16 3.91 -8.41
N LEU A 83 8.86 4.20 -7.14
CA LEU A 83 7.85 5.19 -6.74
C LEU A 83 8.24 6.64 -7.09
N ASP A 84 9.53 6.94 -7.12
CA ASP A 84 10.07 8.24 -7.53
C ASP A 84 9.84 8.51 -9.03
N GLN A 85 9.75 7.44 -9.83
CA GLN A 85 9.75 7.52 -11.29
C GLN A 85 8.34 7.38 -11.89
N ILE A 86 7.32 7.22 -11.05
CA ILE A 86 5.92 7.21 -11.46
C ILE A 86 5.22 8.49 -11.02
N HIS A 87 4.35 9.00 -11.89
CA HIS A 87 3.58 10.21 -11.61
C HIS A 87 2.47 9.96 -10.59
N GLY A 88 1.87 8.77 -10.61
CA GLY A 88 0.76 8.37 -9.73
C GLY A 88 -0.62 8.71 -10.32
N GLY A 89 -1.68 8.16 -9.70
CA GLY A 89 -3.06 8.26 -10.21
C GLY A 89 -3.37 7.31 -11.37
N GLU A 90 -4.62 7.35 -11.86
CA GLU A 90 -5.18 6.45 -12.89
C GLU A 90 -4.31 6.37 -14.16
N ASP A 91 -3.92 7.53 -14.71
CA ASP A 91 -3.13 7.62 -15.96
C ASP A 91 -1.61 7.56 -15.74
N GLY A 92 -1.15 7.71 -14.51
CA GLY A 92 0.28 7.88 -14.17
C GLY A 92 0.98 6.62 -13.70
N MET A 93 0.31 5.45 -13.80
CA MET A 93 0.79 4.19 -13.23
C MET A 93 0.78 3.01 -14.22
N PRO A 94 1.83 2.17 -14.19
CA PRO A 94 1.81 0.86 -14.84
C PRO A 94 0.73 -0.04 -14.23
N TRP A 95 -0.14 -0.62 -15.07
CA TRP A 95 -1.19 -1.57 -14.67
C TRP A 95 -0.63 -2.85 -14.02
N HIS A 96 0.63 -3.18 -14.29
CA HIS A 96 1.38 -4.21 -13.57
C HIS A 96 2.46 -3.56 -12.72
N ARG A 97 2.11 -3.34 -11.45
CA ARG A 97 3.00 -2.80 -10.43
C ARG A 97 4.05 -3.84 -10.04
N CYS A 98 5.11 -3.38 -9.37
CA CYS A 98 6.03 -4.23 -8.61
C CYS A 98 5.34 -4.87 -7.37
N SER A 99 4.11 -5.39 -7.51
CA SER A 99 3.29 -5.93 -6.42
C SER A 99 3.99 -7.06 -5.65
N PRO A 100 4.69 -8.01 -6.31
CA PRO A 100 5.48 -9.01 -5.60
C PRO A 100 6.61 -8.38 -4.76
N ALA A 101 7.22 -7.29 -5.23
CA ALA A 101 8.29 -6.60 -4.51
C ALA A 101 7.78 -5.87 -3.26
N ILE A 102 6.69 -5.09 -3.36
CA ILE A 102 6.08 -4.43 -2.20
C ILE A 102 5.56 -5.45 -1.20
N ARG A 103 5.00 -6.59 -1.66
CA ARG A 103 4.62 -7.69 -0.78
C ARG A 103 5.81 -8.22 0.01
N ALA A 104 6.90 -8.57 -0.68
CA ALA A 104 8.09 -9.07 -0.01
C ALA A 104 8.66 -8.06 0.99
N PHE A 105 8.63 -6.78 0.65
CA PHE A 105 9.09 -5.70 1.52
C PHE A 105 8.26 -5.59 2.79
N VAL A 106 6.94 -5.53 2.65
CA VAL A 106 6.01 -5.42 3.78
C VAL A 106 6.12 -6.60 4.74
N LEU A 107 6.37 -7.81 4.21
CA LEU A 107 6.49 -9.01 5.03
C LEU A 107 7.87 -9.17 5.69
N LEU A 108 8.94 -8.63 5.10
CA LEU A 108 10.31 -8.77 5.63
C LEU A 108 10.76 -7.58 6.48
N ASP A 109 10.36 -6.36 6.13
CA ASP A 109 10.82 -5.15 6.82
C ASP A 109 10.05 -4.96 8.13
N PRO A 110 10.73 -4.74 9.29
CA PRO A 110 10.06 -4.58 10.58
C PRO A 110 9.20 -3.30 10.68
N SER A 111 9.39 -2.31 9.82
CA SER A 111 8.68 -1.03 9.84
C SER A 111 8.38 -0.54 8.40
N PRO A 112 7.51 -1.23 7.64
CA PRO A 112 7.31 -0.96 6.22
C PRO A 112 6.36 0.21 5.93
N ARG A 113 5.74 0.78 6.99
CA ARG A 113 4.58 1.67 6.87
C ARG A 113 4.90 2.96 6.11
N ASP A 114 6.12 3.48 6.19
CA ASP A 114 6.55 4.70 5.50
C ASP A 114 6.50 4.52 3.97
N VAL A 115 7.12 3.45 3.46
CA VAL A 115 7.14 3.12 2.03
C VAL A 115 5.76 2.69 1.56
N TRP A 116 5.00 1.97 2.39
CA TRP A 116 3.64 1.56 2.04
C TRP A 116 2.68 2.75 1.96
N LYS A 117 2.79 3.73 2.88
CA LYS A 117 2.09 5.02 2.78
C LYS A 117 2.40 5.71 1.46
N LEU A 118 3.67 5.76 1.07
CA LEU A 118 4.08 6.36 -0.20
C LEU A 118 3.51 5.61 -1.41
N TRP A 119 3.50 4.28 -1.36
CA TRP A 119 2.90 3.43 -2.39
C TRP A 119 1.42 3.73 -2.58
N ILE A 120 0.67 3.80 -1.48
CA ILE A 120 -0.77 4.12 -1.47
C ILE A 120 -1.02 5.53 -2.00
N LYS A 121 -0.21 6.51 -1.57
CA LYS A 121 -0.33 7.91 -2.01
C LYS A 121 -0.10 8.07 -3.51
N LYS A 122 0.83 7.32 -4.07
CA LYS A 122 1.07 7.29 -5.53
C LYS A 122 -0.01 6.49 -6.25
N GLY A 123 -0.59 5.49 -5.57
CA GLY A 123 -1.58 4.56 -6.08
C GLY A 123 -2.80 5.23 -6.68
N ASP A 124 -3.31 4.65 -7.76
CA ASP A 124 -4.73 4.76 -8.06
C ASP A 124 -5.53 4.02 -6.99
N ALA A 125 -6.21 4.77 -6.14
CA ALA A 125 -7.03 4.21 -5.07
C ALA A 125 -8.25 3.46 -5.61
N GLU A 126 -8.80 3.87 -6.77
CA GLU A 126 -10.02 3.31 -7.34
C GLU A 126 -9.85 1.89 -7.88
N HIS A 127 -8.66 1.61 -8.40
CA HIS A 127 -8.41 0.36 -9.10
C HIS A 127 -7.30 -0.51 -8.48
N ASP A 128 -6.55 -0.01 -7.48
CA ASP A 128 -5.59 -0.83 -6.74
C ASP A 128 -6.06 -1.24 -5.37
N SER A 129 -6.85 -2.31 -5.34
CA SER A 129 -7.27 -2.94 -4.09
C SER A 129 -6.23 -3.91 -3.50
N TYR A 130 -5.16 -4.27 -4.22
CA TYR A 130 -4.18 -5.27 -3.76
C TYR A 130 -3.52 -4.94 -2.41
N PRO A 131 -3.07 -3.70 -2.16
CA PRO A 131 -2.55 -3.29 -0.85
C PRO A 131 -3.53 -3.58 0.29
N VAL A 132 -4.82 -3.33 0.08
CA VAL A 132 -5.83 -3.47 1.14
C VAL A 132 -6.33 -4.92 1.24
N ASP A 133 -6.80 -5.49 0.14
CA ASP A 133 -7.58 -6.74 0.17
C ASP A 133 -6.72 -7.98 0.40
N LYS A 134 -5.41 -7.91 0.09
CA LYS A 134 -4.51 -9.06 0.21
C LYS A 134 -3.30 -8.75 1.08
N LEU A 135 -2.59 -7.67 0.77
CA LEU A 135 -1.32 -7.40 1.43
C LEU A 135 -1.50 -7.02 2.90
N TYR A 136 -2.54 -6.23 3.21
CA TYR A 136 -2.89 -5.91 4.59
C TYR A 136 -3.15 -7.17 5.41
N ASP A 137 -4.08 -8.02 4.96
CA ASP A 137 -4.37 -9.29 5.61
C ASP A 137 -3.12 -10.16 5.86
N GLU A 138 -2.23 -10.27 4.88
CA GLU A 138 -0.98 -11.02 5.02
C GLU A 138 -0.03 -10.40 6.06
N TYR A 139 0.12 -9.07 6.03
CA TYR A 139 0.90 -8.32 7.03
C TYR A 139 0.33 -8.48 8.43
N MET A 140 -0.99 -8.42 8.55
CA MET A 140 -1.76 -8.52 9.79
C MET A 140 -1.66 -9.89 10.46
N ARG A 141 -1.56 -10.99 9.68
CA ARG A 141 -1.39 -12.35 10.22
C ARG A 141 -0.03 -12.57 10.89
N GLY A 142 0.99 -11.80 10.52
CA GLY A 142 2.36 -11.95 11.01
C GLY A 142 2.73 -11.08 12.21
N ARG A 143 1.84 -10.21 12.70
CA ARG A 143 2.17 -9.18 13.71
C ARG A 143 1.14 -9.07 14.83
N SER A 144 1.63 -8.69 16.01
CA SER A 144 0.80 -8.32 17.16
C SER A 144 0.39 -6.84 17.09
N TYR A 145 -0.89 -6.56 17.35
CA TYR A 145 -1.39 -5.19 17.56
C TYR A 145 -1.06 -4.71 18.96
N GLY A 146 -0.59 -3.47 19.07
CA GLY A 146 -0.52 -2.85 20.39
C GLY A 146 -0.19 -1.36 20.41
N SER A 147 0.12 -0.74 19.26
CA SER A 147 0.50 0.67 19.20
C SER A 147 -0.55 1.54 18.52
N LEU A 148 -0.62 2.82 18.91
CA LEU A 148 -1.52 3.79 18.26
C LEU A 148 -1.20 3.91 16.76
N ASP A 149 0.06 3.69 16.37
CA ASP A 149 0.48 3.68 14.98
C ASP A 149 -0.09 2.50 14.18
N ASP A 150 -0.27 1.32 14.80
CA ASP A 150 -0.98 0.20 14.16
C ASP A 150 -2.41 0.58 13.82
N PHE A 151 -3.06 1.26 14.77
CA PHE A 151 -4.43 1.71 14.62
C PHE A 151 -4.56 2.82 13.57
N ALA A 152 -3.67 3.81 13.57
CA ALA A 152 -3.62 4.86 12.54
C ALA A 152 -3.36 4.28 11.14
N PHE A 153 -2.50 3.27 11.05
CA PHE A 153 -2.22 2.59 9.79
C PHE A 153 -3.42 1.77 9.31
N CYS A 154 -4.13 1.07 10.20
CA CYS A 154 -5.40 0.42 9.87
C CYS A 154 -6.41 1.41 9.32
N ALA A 155 -6.52 2.59 9.93
CA ALA A 155 -7.47 3.62 9.51
C ALA A 155 -7.16 4.11 8.10
N LEU A 156 -5.88 4.32 7.81
CA LEU A 156 -5.42 4.64 6.46
C LEU A 156 -5.82 3.59 5.42
N MET A 157 -5.59 2.30 5.70
CA MET A 157 -5.91 1.21 4.77
C MET A 157 -7.41 1.13 4.50
N THR A 158 -8.25 1.27 5.53
CA THR A 158 -9.71 1.31 5.38
C THR A 158 -10.15 2.52 4.57
N LEU A 159 -9.60 3.71 4.82
CA LEU A 159 -9.94 4.92 4.08
C LEU A 159 -9.54 4.84 2.61
N HIS A 160 -8.36 4.27 2.32
CA HIS A 160 -7.91 4.05 0.93
C HIS A 160 -8.92 3.19 0.15
N ARG A 161 -9.44 2.12 0.77
CA ARG A 161 -10.46 1.25 0.17
C ARG A 161 -11.79 1.96 -0.09
N VAL A 162 -12.24 2.79 0.86
CA VAL A 162 -13.52 3.49 0.75
C VAL A 162 -13.48 4.62 -0.28
N ASN A 163 -12.33 5.29 -0.42
CA ASN A 163 -12.15 6.42 -1.33
C ASN A 163 -11.83 6.03 -2.77
N GLY A 164 -11.74 4.74 -3.07
CA GLY A 164 -11.42 4.25 -4.39
C GLY A 164 -12.03 2.88 -4.66
N GLY A 165 -13.29 2.84 -5.06
CA GLY A 165 -13.83 1.67 -5.77
C GLY A 165 -13.96 0.41 -4.91
N GLY A 166 -14.92 0.42 -3.99
CA GLY A 166 -15.63 -0.80 -3.63
C GLY A 166 -17.03 -0.69 -4.17
N ASP A 167 -17.38 -1.53 -5.14
CA ASP A 167 -18.77 -1.74 -5.55
C ASP A 167 -19.62 -2.02 -4.31
N GLU A 168 -20.90 -1.62 -4.35
CA GLU A 168 -21.83 -1.73 -3.21
C GLU A 168 -21.97 -3.17 -2.66
N GLU A 169 -21.56 -4.19 -3.42
CA GLU A 169 -21.52 -5.60 -2.97
C GLU A 169 -20.27 -5.95 -2.11
N GLU A 170 -19.24 -5.10 -2.07
CA GLU A 170 -18.03 -5.25 -1.25
C GLU A 170 -18.06 -4.46 0.08
N GLU A 171 -19.17 -3.79 0.40
CA GLU A 171 -19.37 -3.10 1.69
C GLU A 171 -19.21 -4.03 2.91
N LEU A 172 -19.23 -5.34 2.69
CA LEU A 172 -19.00 -6.37 3.72
C LEU A 172 -17.52 -6.61 4.07
N TYR A 173 -16.56 -6.14 3.26
CA TYR A 173 -15.11 -6.31 3.50
C TYR A 173 -14.42 -5.03 3.98
N CYS A 174 -15.12 -3.89 4.01
CA CYS A 174 -14.74 -2.76 4.86
C CYS A 174 -14.96 -3.19 6.30
N ASP A 175 -14.04 -3.99 6.83
CA ASP A 175 -14.19 -4.48 8.19
C ASP A 175 -13.88 -3.32 9.15
N SER A 176 -14.91 -2.51 9.36
CA SER A 176 -15.08 -1.76 10.57
C SER A 176 -14.81 -2.65 11.80
N ARG A 177 -14.93 -3.99 11.75
CA ARG A 177 -14.44 -4.87 12.82
C ARG A 177 -12.92 -5.03 12.85
N GLY A 178 -12.16 -4.73 11.80
CA GLY A 178 -10.70 -4.60 11.86
C GLY A 178 -10.29 -3.38 12.70
N LEU A 179 -10.86 -2.21 12.37
CA LEU A 179 -10.65 -0.98 13.17
C LEU A 179 -11.23 -1.11 14.59
N ILE A 180 -12.47 -1.59 14.71
CA ILE A 180 -13.16 -1.76 15.99
C ILE A 180 -12.44 -2.83 16.83
N ALA A 181 -12.09 -4.00 16.30
CA ALA A 181 -11.40 -5.02 17.09
C ALA A 181 -10.00 -4.58 17.52
N VAL A 182 -9.27 -3.80 16.71
CA VAL A 182 -7.99 -3.23 17.13
C VAL A 182 -8.21 -2.16 18.21
N ALA A 183 -9.18 -1.25 18.03
CA ALA A 183 -9.51 -0.23 19.02
C ALA A 183 -9.99 -0.83 20.36
N GLU A 184 -10.82 -1.88 20.30
CA GLU A 184 -11.31 -2.65 21.45
C GLU A 184 -10.17 -3.37 22.17
N ARG A 185 -9.26 -4.03 21.43
CA ARG A 185 -8.05 -4.68 22.02
C ARG A 185 -7.14 -3.67 22.72
N MET A 186 -7.14 -2.43 22.25
CA MET A 186 -6.31 -1.37 22.80
C MET A 186 -7.02 -0.49 23.84
N ASN A 187 -8.32 -0.72 24.10
CA ASN A 187 -9.14 0.08 25.01
C ASN A 187 -9.04 1.59 24.72
N ILE A 188 -9.20 1.98 23.46
CA ILE A 188 -9.13 3.37 23.00
C ILE A 188 -10.49 4.06 23.12
N GLU A 189 -10.51 5.26 23.70
CA GLU A 189 -11.72 6.08 23.82
C GLU A 189 -12.18 6.62 22.45
N PRO A 190 -13.50 6.77 22.22
CA PRO A 190 -14.05 7.23 20.93
C PRO A 190 -13.47 8.56 20.42
N LYS A 191 -13.16 9.49 21.33
CA LYS A 191 -12.49 10.75 20.97
C LYS A 191 -11.10 10.52 20.41
N GLN A 192 -10.30 9.65 21.03
CA GLN A 192 -8.94 9.33 20.56
C GLN A 192 -9.00 8.60 19.21
N PHE A 193 -9.96 7.69 19.05
CA PHE A 193 -10.24 7.05 17.78
C PHE A 193 -10.53 8.08 16.68
N SER A 194 -11.37 9.10 16.97
CA SER A 194 -11.69 10.17 16.02
C SER A 194 -10.46 10.98 15.60
N GLU A 195 -9.60 11.32 16.55
CA GLU A 195 -8.37 12.07 16.29
C GLU A 195 -7.40 11.27 15.41
N ILE A 196 -7.33 9.95 15.61
CA ILE A 196 -6.47 9.07 14.82
C ILE A 196 -6.99 8.93 13.38
N VAL A 197 -8.30 8.79 13.18
CA VAL A 197 -8.91 8.76 11.84
C VAL A 197 -8.64 10.07 11.09
N VAL A 198 -8.78 11.21 11.77
CA VAL A 198 -8.49 12.53 11.17
C VAL A 198 -7.01 12.67 10.82
N ALA A 199 -6.11 12.29 11.72
CA ALA A 199 -4.67 12.34 11.47
C ALA A 199 -4.27 11.46 10.27
N ALA A 200 -4.77 10.21 10.23
CA ALA A 200 -4.52 9.29 9.12
C ALA A 200 -5.02 9.84 7.77
N PHE A 201 -6.15 10.55 7.76
CA PHE A 201 -6.68 11.19 6.55
C PHE A 201 -5.82 12.38 6.11
N ILE A 202 -5.49 13.29 7.03
CA ILE A 202 -4.71 14.50 6.72
C ILE A 202 -3.32 14.10 6.18
N ASP A 203 -2.64 13.18 6.86
CA ASP A 203 -1.31 12.72 6.46
C ASP A 203 -1.30 12.05 5.06
N ALA A 204 -2.41 11.42 4.67
CA ALA A 204 -2.48 10.63 3.44
C ALA A 204 -3.04 11.38 2.24
N PHE A 205 -4.01 12.26 2.45
CA PHE A 205 -4.81 12.84 1.37
C PHE A 205 -4.88 14.36 1.40
N GLY A 206 -4.25 15.03 2.37
CA GLY A 206 -4.24 16.50 2.48
C GLY A 206 -3.69 17.23 1.24
N GLU A 207 -2.91 16.56 0.39
CA GLU A 207 -2.40 17.11 -0.87
C GLU A 207 -3.32 16.90 -2.08
N PHE A 208 -4.27 15.95 -2.04
CA PHE A 208 -5.18 15.69 -3.16
C PHE A 208 -6.34 16.69 -3.24
N ALA A 209 -6.57 17.47 -2.19
CA ALA A 209 -7.69 18.43 -2.08
C ALA A 209 -7.61 19.65 -3.02
N SER A 210 -6.67 19.70 -3.97
CA SER A 210 -6.47 20.85 -4.87
C SER A 210 -6.76 20.59 -6.35
N SER A 211 -7.30 19.44 -6.77
CA SER A 211 -7.64 19.21 -8.18
C SER A 211 -9.15 19.34 -8.44
N ASP A 212 -9.48 20.19 -9.42
CA ASP A 212 -10.79 20.70 -9.85
C ASP A 212 -11.81 19.65 -10.36
N LYS A 213 -11.75 18.39 -9.92
CA LYS A 213 -12.72 17.35 -10.29
C LYS A 213 -13.18 16.52 -9.09
N GLY A 214 -13.97 17.15 -8.23
CA GLY A 214 -15.32 16.67 -7.89
C GLY A 214 -15.58 15.27 -7.32
N MET A 215 -14.59 14.43 -6.98
CA MET A 215 -14.84 13.12 -6.34
C MET A 215 -13.92 12.78 -5.16
N ILE A 216 -13.25 13.76 -4.57
CA ILE A 216 -12.86 13.62 -3.17
C ILE A 216 -14.11 14.01 -2.39
N GLY A 217 -14.93 13.02 -2.04
CA GLY A 217 -15.91 13.21 -0.97
C GLY A 217 -15.16 13.84 0.18
N SER A 218 -15.60 15.02 0.63
CA SER A 218 -15.00 15.70 1.78
C SER A 218 -14.81 14.70 2.92
N VAL A 219 -13.88 14.95 3.85
CA VAL A 219 -13.75 14.14 5.08
C VAL A 219 -15.12 13.85 5.70
N GLU A 220 -15.99 14.86 5.65
CA GLU A 220 -17.41 14.78 5.97
C GLU A 220 -18.18 13.76 5.12
N GLY A 221 -18.10 13.75 3.79
CA GLY A 221 -18.75 12.77 2.92
C GLY A 221 -18.36 11.31 3.19
N VAL A 222 -17.07 11.05 3.45
CA VAL A 222 -16.58 9.69 3.77
C VAL A 222 -17.06 9.23 5.15
N LEU A 223 -16.97 10.12 6.15
CA LEU A 223 -17.50 9.87 7.49
C LEU A 223 -19.01 9.69 7.45
N LEU A 224 -19.74 10.49 6.66
CA LEU A 224 -21.19 10.38 6.46
C LEU A 224 -21.60 9.06 5.78
N LYS A 225 -20.81 8.55 4.83
CA LYS A 225 -21.04 7.22 4.24
C LYS A 225 -20.86 6.12 5.29
N ALA A 226 -19.79 6.18 6.08
CA ALA A 226 -19.56 5.24 7.20
C ALA A 226 -20.65 5.32 8.30
N LEU A 227 -21.20 6.51 8.53
CA LEU A 227 -22.31 6.78 9.46
C LEU A 227 -23.64 6.17 9.02
N ARG A 228 -23.95 6.24 7.71
CA ARG A 228 -25.19 5.68 7.14
C ARG A 228 -25.26 4.16 7.29
N ASN A 229 -24.11 3.48 7.29
CA ASN A 229 -24.01 2.04 7.42
C ASN A 229 -24.08 1.55 8.89
N GLY A 230 -24.46 2.42 9.83
CA GLY A 230 -24.89 2.03 11.16
C GLY A 230 -23.79 1.79 12.20
N ASN A 231 -22.55 2.17 11.91
CA ASN A 231 -21.45 2.00 12.86
C ASN A 231 -21.59 2.96 14.07
N PRO A 232 -21.75 2.46 15.30
CA PRO A 232 -21.96 3.30 16.49
C PRO A 232 -20.76 4.19 16.82
N TYR A 233 -19.54 3.78 16.47
CA TYR A 233 -18.33 4.59 16.67
C TYR A 233 -18.20 5.70 15.62
N ALA A 234 -18.63 5.45 14.38
CA ALA A 234 -18.70 6.48 13.36
C ALA A 234 -19.62 7.65 13.81
N LYS A 235 -20.71 7.35 14.54
CA LYS A 235 -21.64 8.35 15.12
C LYS A 235 -20.96 9.29 16.11
N GLU A 236 -20.06 8.77 16.91
CA GLU A 236 -19.34 9.57 17.91
C GLU A 236 -18.21 10.39 17.26
N VAL A 237 -17.48 9.79 16.33
CA VAL A 237 -16.46 10.47 15.50
C VAL A 237 -17.06 11.60 14.69
N GLY A 238 -18.17 11.36 14.00
CA GLY A 238 -18.89 12.36 13.21
C GLY A 238 -19.41 13.52 14.05
N ARG A 239 -19.92 13.25 15.27
CA ARG A 239 -20.36 14.29 16.20
C ARG A 239 -19.21 15.19 16.66
N HIS A 240 -18.07 14.60 16.98
CA HIS A 240 -16.87 15.37 17.34
C HIS A 240 -16.34 16.22 16.18
N PHE A 241 -16.44 15.71 14.95
CA PHE A 241 -16.03 16.43 13.74
C PHE A 241 -16.96 17.63 13.47
N ALA A 242 -18.27 17.43 13.56
CA ALA A 242 -19.29 18.46 13.41
C ALA A 242 -19.08 19.62 14.42
N GLN A 243 -18.87 19.29 15.70
CA GLN A 243 -18.57 20.26 16.75
C GLN A 243 -17.30 21.08 16.50
N ARG A 244 -16.26 20.48 15.91
CA ARG A 244 -14.97 21.13 15.67
C ARG A 244 -14.99 22.04 14.43
N LEU A 245 -15.86 21.74 13.47
CA LEU A 245 -16.09 22.54 12.26
C LEU A 245 -17.22 23.57 12.40
N GLY A 246 -17.99 23.54 13.51
CA GLY A 246 -19.10 24.46 13.75
C GLY A 246 -20.34 24.17 12.90
N VAL A 247 -20.54 22.91 12.51
CA VAL A 247 -21.71 22.40 11.76
C VAL A 247 -22.53 21.45 12.63
#